data_AF-A0A2W0AZR6-F1
#
_entry.id   AF-A0A2W0AZR6-F1
#
_cell.length_a   1.000
_cell.length_b   1.000
_cell.length_c   1.000
_cell.angle_alpha   90.00
_cell.angle_beta   90.00
_cell.angle_gamma   90.00
#
_symmetry.space_group_name_H-M   'P 1'
#
loop_
_entity.id
_entity.type
_entity.pdbx_description
1 polymer ?
#
loop_
_entity_poly.entity_id
_entity_poly.type
_entity_poly.pdbx_seq_one_letter_code
_entity_poly.pdbx_strand_id
1 'polypeptide(L)'
;GAIAELERNLIVERVRAGMRRAKLEGIRIGRAPLDVDRAAVLRDRQRGLSLTQIAKAHCISRASVSRLIKEAGATRPKGFVPTPLQPHENRQPESAA
;
A
#
# COMPACT_ATOMS: atom_id res chain seq x y z
N GLY A 1 21.96 2.37 26.43
CA GLY A 1 22.68 1.38 27.27
C GLY A 1 22.23 -0.01 26.89
N ALA A 2 23.13 -0.99 26.88
CA ALA A 2 22.88 -2.34 26.33
C ALA A 2 21.65 -3.05 26.93
N ILE A 3 21.37 -2.82 28.22
CA ILE A 3 20.20 -3.39 28.92
C ILE A 3 18.88 -2.82 28.36
N ALA A 4 18.81 -1.52 28.11
CA ALA A 4 17.62 -0.87 27.55
C ALA A 4 17.31 -1.33 26.11
N GLU A 5 18.34 -1.69 25.34
CA GLU A 5 18.16 -2.24 24.00
C GLU A 5 17.65 -3.69 24.04
N LEU A 6 18.14 -4.49 24.98
CA LEU A 6 17.65 -5.85 25.22
C LEU A 6 16.15 -5.85 25.59
N GLU A 7 15.74 -5.00 26.52
CA GLU A 7 14.34 -4.89 26.94
C GLU A 7 13.43 -4.48 25.78
N ARG A 8 13.86 -3.51 24.95
CA ARG A 8 13.14 -3.11 23.74
C ARG A 8 12.98 -4.28 22.78
N ASN A 9 14.05 -5.05 22.55
CA ASN A 9 14.02 -6.18 21.62
C ASN A 9 13.06 -7.30 22.11
N LEU A 10 13.01 -7.56 23.41
CA LEU A 10 12.06 -8.51 23.99
C LEU A 10 10.61 -8.09 23.77
N ILE A 11 10.29 -6.80 23.88
CA ILE A 11 8.95 -6.26 23.60
C ILE A 11 8.61 -6.43 22.11
N VAL A 12 9.54 -6.09 21.21
CA VAL A 12 9.34 -6.22 19.76
C VAL A 12 9.07 -7.67 19.37
N GLU A 13 9.86 -8.62 19.89
CA GLU A 13 9.68 -10.04 19.59
C GLU A 13 8.33 -10.57 20.11
N ARG A 14 7.88 -10.11 21.28
CA ARG A 14 6.55 -10.43 21.79
C ARG A 14 5.44 -9.92 20.87
N VAL A 15 5.53 -8.66 20.43
CA VAL A 15 4.54 -8.06 19.51
C VAL A 15 4.51 -8.82 18.19
N ARG A 16 5.68 -9.14 17.62
CA ARG A 16 5.80 -9.93 16.39
C ARG A 16 5.18 -11.32 16.56
N ALA A 17 5.43 -11.99 17.69
CA ALA A 17 4.83 -13.29 17.99
C ALA A 17 3.29 -13.20 18.06
N GLY A 18 2.74 -12.16 18.69
CA GLY A 18 1.31 -11.90 18.72
C GLY A 18 0.71 -11.65 17.33
N MET A 19 1.36 -10.81 16.52
CA MET A 19 0.92 -10.55 15.14
C MET A 19 0.95 -11.82 14.26
N ARG A 20 1.97 -12.68 14.45
CA ARG A 20 2.04 -13.97 13.75
C ARG A 20 0.85 -14.86 14.10
N ARG A 21 0.49 -14.97 15.39
CA ARG A 21 -0.69 -15.74 15.84
C ARG A 21 -1.98 -15.21 15.25
N ALA A 22 -2.22 -13.89 15.37
CA ALA A 22 -3.41 -13.25 14.82
C ALA A 22 -3.55 -13.49 13.30
N LYS A 23 -2.43 -13.48 12.56
CA LYS A 23 -2.42 -13.79 11.13
C LYS A 23 -2.78 -15.26 10.84
N LEU A 24 -2.33 -16.21 11.67
CA LEU A 24 -2.65 -17.64 11.54
C LEU A 24 -4.12 -17.94 11.87
N GLU A 25 -4.66 -17.25 12.88
CA GLU A 25 -6.08 -17.32 13.26
C GLU A 25 -7.00 -16.61 12.25
N GLY A 26 -6.43 -16.00 11.20
CA GLY A 26 -7.19 -15.29 10.17
C GLY A 26 -7.79 -13.97 10.65
N ILE A 27 -7.37 -13.48 11.82
CA ILE A 27 -7.80 -12.19 12.36
C ILE A 27 -7.24 -11.09 11.45
N ARG A 28 -8.14 -10.25 10.93
CA ARG A 28 -7.75 -9.11 10.10
C ARG A 28 -6.97 -8.10 10.94
N ILE A 29 -5.71 -7.89 10.58
CA ILE A 29 -4.85 -6.86 11.16
C ILE A 29 -4.96 -5.59 10.31
N GLY A 30 -5.25 -4.45 10.95
CA GLY A 30 -5.30 -3.14 10.31
C GLY A 30 -6.71 -2.63 10.00
N ARG A 31 -6.80 -1.54 9.22
CA ARG A 31 -8.06 -0.84 8.93
C ARG A 31 -9.02 -1.73 8.12
N ALA A 32 -10.31 -1.66 8.44
CA ALA A 32 -11.34 -2.31 7.64
C ALA A 32 -11.32 -1.79 6.18
N PRO A 33 -11.54 -2.68 5.19
CA PRO A 33 -11.75 -2.26 3.81
C PRO A 33 -12.91 -1.29 3.70
N LEU A 34 -12.84 -0.37 2.73
CA LEU A 34 -13.95 0.52 2.44
C LEU A 34 -15.09 -0.30 1.81
N ASP A 35 -16.31 -0.09 2.31
CA ASP A 35 -17.52 -0.72 1.79
C ASP A 35 -17.99 0.06 0.55
N VAL A 36 -17.65 -0.45 -0.63
CA VAL A 36 -17.97 0.16 -1.93
C VAL A 36 -18.28 -0.95 -2.92
N ASP A 37 -19.35 -0.76 -3.70
CA ASP A 37 -19.62 -1.60 -4.86
C ASP A 37 -18.57 -1.34 -5.96
N ARG A 38 -17.54 -2.19 -5.97
CA ARG A 38 -16.47 -2.15 -6.97
C ARG A 38 -17.01 -2.37 -8.38
N ALA A 39 -18.04 -3.20 -8.53
CA ALA A 39 -18.62 -3.47 -9.84
C ALA A 39 -19.35 -2.23 -10.37
N ALA A 40 -20.06 -1.49 -9.52
CA ALA A 40 -20.68 -0.23 -9.93
C ALA A 40 -19.65 0.81 -10.39
N VAL A 41 -18.56 0.99 -9.62
CA VAL A 41 -17.47 1.91 -10.00
C VAL A 41 -16.88 1.56 -11.37
N LEU A 42 -16.70 0.27 -11.67
CA LEU A 42 -16.18 -0.18 -12.96
C LEU A 42 -17.19 -0.01 -14.10
N ARG A 43 -18.48 -0.28 -13.87
CA ARG A 43 -19.55 -0.02 -14.85
C ARG A 43 -19.63 1.47 -15.20
N ASP A 44 -19.57 2.35 -14.20
CA ASP A 44 -19.59 3.79 -14.43
C ASP A 44 -18.35 4.27 -15.17
N ARG A 45 -17.20 3.65 -14.93
CA ARG A 45 -16.00 3.91 -15.72
C ARG A 45 -16.15 3.47 -17.18
N GLN A 46 -16.76 2.31 -17.44
CA GLN A 46 -17.05 1.83 -18.80
C GLN A 46 -18.06 2.70 -19.54
N ARG A 47 -19.02 3.29 -18.82
CA ARG A 47 -19.97 4.29 -19.35
C ARG A 47 -19.32 5.62 -19.73
N GLY A 48 -18.03 5.82 -19.44
CA GLY A 48 -17.30 7.03 -19.79
C GLY A 48 -17.36 8.15 -18.74
N LEU A 49 -17.88 7.90 -17.53
CA LEU A 49 -17.87 8.91 -16.47
C LEU A 49 -16.44 9.25 -16.03
N SER A 50 -16.24 10.52 -15.70
CA SER A 50 -14.95 10.99 -15.16
C SER A 50 -14.74 10.49 -13.72
N LEU A 51 -13.48 10.38 -13.31
CA LEU A 51 -13.13 9.94 -11.95
C LEU A 51 -13.76 10.79 -10.85
N THR A 52 -13.94 12.09 -11.10
CA THR A 52 -14.57 13.03 -10.16
C THR A 52 -16.08 12.81 -10.05
N GLN A 53 -16.76 12.50 -11.16
CA GLN A 53 -18.19 12.20 -11.15
C GLN A 53 -18.46 10.88 -10.41
N ILE A 54 -17.64 9.85 -10.67
CA ILE A 54 -17.73 8.56 -9.98
C ILE A 54 -17.48 8.74 -8.47
N ALA A 55 -16.47 9.53 -8.10
CA ALA A 55 -16.18 9.83 -6.69
C ALA A 55 -17.38 10.45 -5.96
N LYS A 56 -18.07 11.41 -6.60
CA LYS A 56 -19.27 12.04 -6.05
C LYS A 56 -20.44 11.06 -5.97
N ALA A 57 -20.67 10.26 -7.02
CA ALA A 57 -21.76 9.29 -7.08
C ALA A 57 -21.65 8.19 -6.01
N HIS A 58 -20.42 7.76 -5.71
CA HIS A 58 -20.13 6.69 -4.74
C HIS A 58 -19.70 7.21 -3.37
N CYS A 59 -19.76 8.53 -3.12
CA CYS A 59 -19.34 9.17 -1.86
C CYS A 59 -17.94 8.77 -1.39
N ILE A 60 -16.99 8.61 -2.32
CA ILE A 60 -15.61 8.21 -2.03
C ILE A 60 -14.61 9.22 -2.59
N SER A 61 -13.40 9.23 -2.03
CA SER A 61 -12.36 10.12 -2.54
C SER A 61 -11.93 9.74 -3.96
N ARG A 62 -11.56 10.74 -4.78
CA ARG A 62 -11.02 10.52 -6.14
C ARG A 62 -9.82 9.56 -6.14
N ALA A 63 -8.99 9.61 -5.09
CA ALA A 63 -7.87 8.70 -4.90
C ALA A 63 -8.32 7.24 -4.74
N SER A 64 -9.42 7.00 -4.02
CA SER A 64 -10.01 5.66 -3.86
C SER A 64 -10.54 5.11 -5.19
N VAL A 65 -11.23 5.94 -5.98
CA VAL A 65 -11.70 5.57 -7.33
C VAL A 65 -10.54 5.19 -8.24
N SER A 66 -9.50 6.04 -8.30
CA SER A 66 -8.30 5.77 -9.11
C SER A 66 -7.61 4.47 -8.70
N ARG A 67 -7.50 4.23 -7.38
CA ARG A 67 -6.95 3.00 -6.83
C ARG A 67 -7.77 1.77 -7.23
N LEU A 68 -9.10 1.81 -7.09
CA LEU A 68 -9.99 0.70 -7.45
C LEU A 68 -9.90 0.34 -8.94
N ILE A 69 -9.88 1.34 -9.83
CA ILE A 69 -9.74 1.11 -11.27
C ILE A 69 -8.37 0.50 -11.60
N LYS A 70 -7.29 0.97 -10.95
CA LYS A 70 -5.95 0.41 -11.13
C LYS A 70 -5.86 -1.03 -10.60
N GLU A 71 -6.47 -1.33 -9.46
CA GLU A 71 -6.54 -2.68 -8.89
C GLU A 71 -7.36 -3.65 -9.77
N ALA A 72 -8.35 -3.16 -10.51
CA ALA A 72 -9.11 -3.98 -11.45
C ALA A 72 -8.35 -4.28 -12.75
N GLY A 73 -7.52 -3.34 -13.23
CA GLY A 73 -6.71 -3.52 -14.45
C GLY A 73 -5.33 -4.15 -14.21
N ALA A 74 -4.81 -4.09 -12.99
CA ALA A 74 -3.53 -4.67 -12.62
C ALA A 74 -3.74 -5.78 -11.59
N THR A 75 -3.46 -7.01 -11.99
CA THR A 75 -3.20 -8.14 -11.08
C THR A 75 -1.92 -7.84 -10.29
N ARG A 76 -1.95 -6.89 -9.35
CA ARG A 76 -0.77 -6.55 -8.55
C ARG A 76 -0.66 -7.56 -7.40
N PRO A 77 0.49 -8.22 -7.22
CA PRO A 77 0.73 -9.01 -6.02
C PRO A 77 0.59 -8.12 -4.79
N LYS A 78 -0.14 -8.61 -3.78
CA LYS A 78 -0.29 -7.93 -2.49
C LYS A 78 1.06 -7.83 -1.80
N GLY A 79 1.76 -6.71 -1.98
CA GLY A 79 3.01 -6.40 -1.31
C GLY A 79 3.72 -5.25 -2.00
N PHE A 80 3.85 -4.12 -1.32
CA PHE A 80 4.85 -3.12 -1.72
C PHE A 80 6.21 -3.70 -1.31
N VAL A 81 7.00 -4.13 -2.29
CA VAL A 81 8.44 -4.33 -2.09
C VAL A 81 9.08 -2.99 -2.48
N PRO A 82 9.67 -2.23 -1.54
CA PRO A 82 10.47 -1.08 -1.93
C PRO A 82 11.60 -1.57 -2.83
N THR A 83 11.62 -1.08 -4.08
CA THR A 83 12.76 -1.27 -4.97
C THR A 83 14.00 -0.73 -4.26
N PRO A 84 15.07 -1.51 -4.08
CA PRO A 84 16.31 -1.00 -3.52
C PRO A 84 16.79 0.19 -4.37
N LEU A 85 17.03 1.33 -3.73
CA LEU A 85 17.66 2.49 -4.37
C LEU A 85 19.06 2.04 -4.81
N GLN A 86 19.25 1.84 -6.12
CA GLN A 86 20.58 1.59 -6.65
C GLN A 86 21.36 2.92 -6.63
N PRO A 87 22.57 2.96 -6.04
CA PRO A 87 23.42 4.14 -6.10
C PRO A 87 23.74 4.43 -7.57
N HIS A 88 23.39 5.62 -8.05
CA HIS A 88 23.92 6.10 -9.32
C HIS A 88 25.36 6.55 -9.06
N GLU A 89 26.32 5.88 -9.67
CA GLU A 89 27.70 6.32 -9.67
C GLU A 89 27.79 7.66 -10.40
N ASN A 90 28.17 8.70 -9.66
CA ASN A 90 28.45 10.02 -10.22
C ASN A 90 29.59 9.92 -11.24
N ARG A 91 29.26 10.22 -12.50
CA ARG A 91 30.22 10.40 -13.59
C ARG A 91 31.20 11.52 -13.22
N GLN A 92 32.50 11.21 -13.22
CA GLN A 92 33.58 12.15 -12.96
C GLN A 92 33.51 13.35 -13.95
N PRO A 93 33.80 14.58 -13.51
CA PRO A 93 33.82 15.75 -14.38
C PRO A 93 35.02 15.70 -15.33
N GLU A 94 34.74 16.08 -16.58
CA GLU A 94 35.67 16.24 -17.68
C GLU A 94 36.90 17.06 -17.23
N SER A 95 38.11 16.50 -17.40
CA SER A 95 39.34 17.27 -17.21
C SER A 95 39.50 18.24 -18.38
N ALA A 96 39.63 19.51 -18.02
CA ALA A 96 39.94 20.63 -18.88
C ALA A 96 41.23 20.45 -19.70
N ALA A 97 41.32 21.28 -20.74
CA ALA A 97 42.41 21.49 -21.69
C ALA A 97 43.83 21.50 -21.12
#